data_AF-A0AAD8MCT8-F1
#
_entry.id   AF-A0AAD8MCT8-F1
#
_cell.length_a   1.000
_cell.length_b   1.000
_cell.length_c   1.000
_cell.angle_alpha   90.00
_cell.angle_beta   90.00
_cell.angle_gamma   90.00
#
_symmetry.space_group_name_H-M   'P 1'
#
loop_
_entity.id
_entity.type
_entity.pdbx_description
1 polymer ?
#
loop_
_entity_poly.entity_id
_entity_poly.type
_entity_poly.pdbx_seq_one_letter_code
_entity_poly.pdbx_strand_id
1 'polypeptide(L)'
;MDPAHVPISHDRTDWSAKREDAQALKFKVTERTDRGFAGWWGKEKEESISNFLRFEAPCNLQNNREIVDEKTGEKNYFSGLFLCRPSGQGKSMLIVRFGTSKRSPVAKLFPEWYFHQNASKVFEQDMGFLSSQNEILMKAKVPTKELYINLKSSDTWVAEYRKWMDKVGHGMPYYFGHNTISLPQEPAVVEHAPAGLVASISASLPAKGGIGSMHAPNLANRYFRHVIHCKECSGVVKAFETWKKALAAIALVSTTLAILATGRQWKALLLVSTALCLSGYYFCTSAISLNTTNFIRTHRRL
;
A
#
# COMPACT_ATOMS: atom_id res chain seq x y z
N MET A 1 2.16 -8.00 10.02
CA MET A 1 2.18 -8.74 11.30
C MET A 1 0.79 -9.02 11.81
N ASP A 2 -0.15 -8.09 11.67
CA ASP A 2 -1.55 -8.31 11.99
C ASP A 2 -2.32 -8.79 10.74
N PRO A 3 -2.76 -10.05 10.63
CA PRO A 3 -3.63 -10.46 9.53
C PRO A 3 -5.12 -10.10 9.72
N ALA A 4 -5.57 -9.78 10.94
CA ALA A 4 -6.97 -9.50 11.25
C ALA A 4 -7.44 -8.15 10.68
N HIS A 5 -6.53 -7.17 10.53
CA HIS A 5 -6.90 -5.89 9.90
C HIS A 5 -7.22 -6.00 8.41
N VAL A 6 -6.71 -7.02 7.70
CA VAL A 6 -6.79 -7.10 6.23
C VAL A 6 -8.22 -6.92 5.69
N PRO A 7 -9.23 -7.69 6.14
CA PRO A 7 -10.62 -7.49 5.70
C PRO A 7 -11.22 -6.14 6.11
N ILE A 8 -10.73 -5.51 7.17
CA ILE A 8 -11.30 -4.27 7.72
C ILE A 8 -10.72 -3.03 7.01
N SER A 9 -9.39 -2.97 6.92
CA SER A 9 -8.62 -1.85 6.39
C SER A 9 -8.62 -1.81 4.88
N HIS A 10 -8.57 -2.97 4.23
CA HIS A 10 -8.49 -3.09 2.77
C HIS A 10 -9.80 -3.53 2.12
N ASP A 11 -10.94 -3.35 2.81
CA ASP A 11 -12.27 -3.69 2.29
C ASP A 11 -12.47 -3.18 0.84
N ARG A 12 -12.70 -4.13 -0.08
CA ARG A 12 -12.90 -3.91 -1.52
C ARG A 12 -11.81 -3.06 -2.18
N THR A 13 -10.61 -3.03 -1.59
CA THR A 13 -9.45 -2.35 -2.17
C THR A 13 -8.85 -3.19 -3.27
N ASP A 14 -8.75 -4.49 -3.00
CA ASP A 14 -8.54 -5.54 -3.98
C ASP A 14 -9.75 -6.49 -4.02
N TRP A 15 -9.60 -7.59 -4.77
CA TRP A 15 -10.65 -8.57 -5.00
C TRP A 15 -10.76 -9.62 -3.87
N SER A 16 -9.81 -9.60 -2.93
CA SER A 16 -9.57 -10.66 -1.94
C SER A 16 -9.90 -10.26 -0.51
N ALA A 17 -9.93 -8.96 -0.20
CA ALA A 17 -10.25 -8.43 1.11
C ALA A 17 -11.67 -7.86 1.14
N LYS A 18 -12.57 -8.53 1.87
CA LYS A 18 -13.93 -8.08 2.12
C LYS A 18 -14.16 -7.96 3.61
N ARG A 19 -14.80 -6.87 4.05
CA ARG A 19 -15.10 -6.65 5.46
C ARG A 19 -15.99 -7.73 6.05
N GLU A 20 -16.86 -8.31 5.23
CA GLU A 20 -17.76 -9.38 5.63
C GLU A 20 -17.00 -10.69 5.97
N ASP A 21 -15.75 -10.83 5.53
CA ASP A 21 -14.91 -12.00 5.82
C ASP A 21 -14.17 -11.87 7.17
N ALA A 22 -14.29 -10.74 7.86
CA ALA A 22 -13.69 -10.51 9.18
C ALA A 22 -14.20 -11.52 10.20
N GLN A 23 -13.27 -12.21 10.86
CA GLN A 23 -13.54 -13.30 11.81
C GLN A 23 -12.35 -13.50 12.74
N ALA A 24 -12.56 -14.29 13.80
CA ALA A 24 -11.45 -14.76 14.63
C ALA A 24 -10.49 -15.64 13.83
N LEU A 25 -9.21 -15.57 14.19
CA LEU A 25 -8.14 -16.32 13.57
C LEU A 25 -7.54 -17.32 14.56
N LYS A 26 -7.06 -18.43 14.01
CA LYS A 26 -6.29 -19.46 14.74
C LYS A 26 -4.81 -19.16 14.58
N PHE A 27 -4.05 -19.23 15.68
CA PHE A 27 -2.62 -19.03 15.68
C PHE A 27 -1.91 -20.18 16.41
N LYS A 28 -0.80 -20.64 15.86
CA LYS A 28 0.08 -21.63 16.45
C LYS A 28 1.51 -21.12 16.37
N VAL A 29 2.00 -20.55 17.46
CA VAL A 29 3.42 -20.15 17.58
C VAL A 29 4.27 -21.41 17.68
N THR A 30 5.24 -21.57 16.78
CA THR A 30 6.12 -22.75 16.74
C THR A 30 7.56 -22.42 17.11
N GLU A 31 7.95 -21.14 17.05
CA GLU A 31 9.33 -20.72 17.30
C GLU A 31 9.35 -19.39 18.06
N ARG A 32 10.24 -19.30 19.06
CA ARG A 32 10.62 -18.06 19.75
C ARG A 32 12.13 -18.10 19.99
N THR A 33 12.86 -17.17 19.38
CA THR A 33 14.32 -17.06 19.49
C THR A 33 14.72 -15.62 19.77
N ASP A 34 16.00 -15.38 20.06
CA ASP A 34 16.53 -14.01 20.17
C ASP A 34 16.47 -13.29 18.82
N ARG A 35 16.46 -14.05 17.72
CA ARG A 35 16.37 -13.54 16.36
C ARG A 35 14.94 -13.32 15.89
N GLY A 36 13.91 -13.78 16.60
CA GLY A 36 12.52 -13.51 16.23
C GLY A 36 11.55 -14.62 16.61
N PHE A 37 10.50 -14.80 15.82
CA PHE A 37 9.46 -15.78 16.09
C PHE A 37 8.81 -16.26 14.79
N ALA A 38 8.20 -17.45 14.82
CA ALA A 38 7.50 -17.98 13.68
C ALA A 38 6.34 -18.88 14.09
N GLY A 39 5.43 -19.12 13.15
CA GLY A 39 4.37 -20.09 13.31
C GLY A 39 3.28 -19.99 12.26
N TRP A 40 2.21 -20.72 12.52
CA TRP A 40 1.13 -20.92 11.58
C TRP A 40 -0.12 -20.13 11.99
N TRP A 41 -0.84 -19.58 11.02
CA TRP A 41 -2.11 -18.92 11.24
C TRP A 41 -3.12 -19.16 10.10
N GLY A 42 -4.39 -19.02 10.41
CA GLY A 42 -5.48 -19.28 9.47
C GLY A 42 -6.81 -18.77 9.99
N LYS A 43 -7.82 -18.80 9.14
CA LYS A 43 -9.19 -18.40 9.53
C LYS A 43 -9.79 -19.46 10.44
N GLU A 44 -10.59 -19.05 11.42
CA GLU A 44 -11.22 -20.02 12.32
C GLU A 44 -12.16 -20.98 11.60
N LYS A 45 -12.90 -20.49 10.60
CA LYS A 45 -13.82 -21.30 9.78
C LYS A 45 -13.13 -22.26 8.82
N GLU A 46 -11.83 -22.08 8.57
CA GLU A 46 -11.05 -23.00 7.73
C GLU A 46 -10.56 -24.19 8.59
N GLU A 47 -10.62 -25.39 8.01
CA GLU A 47 -10.14 -26.61 8.67
C GLU A 47 -8.63 -26.63 8.82
N SER A 48 -7.91 -26.16 7.79
CA SER A 48 -6.44 -26.18 7.75
C SER A 48 -5.83 -24.79 8.00
N ILE A 49 -4.76 -24.78 8.79
CA ILE A 49 -3.95 -23.58 9.03
C ILE A 49 -2.91 -23.48 7.91
N SER A 50 -3.19 -22.64 6.90
CA SER A 50 -2.44 -22.61 5.64
C SER A 50 -1.39 -21.50 5.52
N ASN A 51 -1.31 -20.57 6.48
CA ASN A 51 -0.37 -19.46 6.40
C ASN A 51 0.76 -19.64 7.41
N PHE A 52 2.00 -19.53 6.95
CA PHE A 52 3.19 -19.53 7.78
C PHE A 52 3.79 -18.12 7.84
N LEU A 53 3.92 -17.58 9.05
CA LEU A 53 4.54 -16.28 9.31
C LEU A 53 5.88 -16.49 10.03
N ARG A 54 6.90 -15.78 9.57
CA ARG A 54 8.21 -15.70 10.24
C ARG A 54 8.64 -14.24 10.32
N PHE A 55 8.95 -13.80 11.53
CA PHE A 55 9.68 -12.58 11.78
C PHE A 55 11.12 -12.93 12.16
N GLU A 56 12.07 -12.30 11.49
CA GLU A 56 13.50 -12.42 11.76
C GLU A 56 14.17 -11.04 11.82
N ALA A 57 14.94 -10.83 12.87
CA ALA A 57 15.68 -9.61 13.11
C ALA A 57 16.73 -9.36 12.02
N PRO A 58 17.04 -8.10 11.67
CA PRO A 58 16.54 -6.90 12.34
C PRO A 58 15.13 -6.48 11.91
N CYS A 59 14.67 -6.82 10.71
CA CYS A 59 13.45 -6.26 10.13
C CYS A 59 12.91 -7.08 8.92
N ASN A 60 13.01 -8.41 8.98
CA ASN A 60 12.50 -9.30 7.94
C ASN A 60 11.20 -9.96 8.42
N LEU A 61 10.10 -9.70 7.72
CA LEU A 61 8.83 -10.39 7.95
C LEU A 61 8.42 -11.11 6.66
N GLN A 62 8.20 -12.40 6.77
CA GLN A 62 7.68 -13.24 5.70
C GLN A 62 6.33 -13.81 6.10
N ASN A 63 5.39 -13.85 5.14
CA ASN A 63 4.14 -14.58 5.28
C ASN A 63 3.87 -15.39 4.01
N ASN A 64 3.83 -16.71 4.15
CA ASN A 64 3.66 -17.65 3.05
C ASN A 64 2.32 -18.38 3.21
N ARG A 65 1.43 -18.21 2.25
CA ARG A 65 0.18 -18.96 2.16
C ARG A 65 0.38 -20.18 1.27
N GLU A 66 0.14 -21.35 1.83
CA GLU A 66 0.07 -22.60 1.09
C GLU A 66 -1.32 -22.75 0.45
N ILE A 67 -1.34 -23.08 -0.82
CA ILE A 67 -2.54 -23.30 -1.63
C ILE A 67 -2.38 -24.68 -2.25
N VAL A 68 -3.14 -25.65 -1.76
CA VAL A 68 -3.12 -27.02 -2.28
C VAL A 68 -4.15 -27.14 -3.41
N ASP A 69 -3.71 -27.57 -4.58
CA ASP A 69 -4.59 -27.85 -5.71
C ASP A 69 -5.40 -29.12 -5.41
N GLU A 70 -6.72 -29.00 -5.29
CA GLU A 70 -7.62 -30.11 -4.89
C GLU A 70 -7.58 -31.29 -5.87
N LYS A 71 -7.24 -31.05 -7.14
CA LYS A 71 -7.27 -32.09 -8.18
C LYS A 71 -5.94 -32.82 -8.30
N THR A 72 -4.84 -32.08 -8.17
CA THR A 72 -3.48 -32.61 -8.40
C THR A 72 -2.70 -32.86 -7.12
N GLY A 73 -3.15 -32.30 -5.99
CA GLY A 73 -2.41 -32.30 -4.73
C GLY A 73 -1.17 -31.40 -4.74
N GLU A 74 -0.91 -30.67 -5.83
CA GLU A 74 0.26 -29.79 -5.97
C GLU A 74 0.18 -28.63 -4.98
N LYS A 75 1.27 -28.41 -4.23
CA LYS A 75 1.40 -27.28 -3.32
C LYS A 75 1.91 -26.05 -4.04
N ASN A 76 1.08 -25.02 -4.06
CA ASN A 76 1.41 -23.72 -4.58
C ASN A 76 1.54 -22.72 -3.43
N TYR A 77 2.31 -21.66 -3.64
CA TYR A 77 2.62 -20.68 -2.60
C TYR A 77 2.35 -19.27 -3.09
N PHE A 78 1.69 -18.48 -2.25
CA PHE A 78 1.70 -17.04 -2.32
C PHE A 78 2.51 -16.49 -1.14
N SER A 79 3.57 -15.74 -1.42
CA SER A 79 4.51 -15.26 -0.40
C SER A 79 4.58 -13.74 -0.42
N GLY A 80 4.44 -13.13 0.75
CA GLY A 80 4.74 -11.72 0.99
C GLY A 80 6.02 -11.59 1.82
N LEU A 81 7.01 -10.88 1.30
CA LEU A 81 8.25 -10.52 1.98
C LEU A 81 8.23 -9.02 2.26
N PHE A 82 8.36 -8.65 3.53
CA PHE A 82 8.36 -7.29 4.02
C PHE A 82 9.68 -7.04 4.72
N LEU A 83 10.48 -6.14 4.15
CA LEU A 83 11.74 -5.69 4.73
C LEU A 83 11.56 -4.26 5.20
N CYS A 84 12.01 -3.96 6.41
CA CYS A 84 12.02 -2.60 6.94
C CYS A 84 13.46 -2.17 7.18
N ARG A 85 13.77 -0.90 6.94
CA ARG A 85 15.03 -0.31 7.40
C ARG A 85 14.76 1.04 8.06
N PRO A 86 15.50 1.40 9.12
CA PRO A 86 15.47 2.75 9.63
C PRO A 86 16.03 3.72 8.58
N SER A 87 15.38 4.88 8.46
CA SER A 87 15.84 6.00 7.62
C SER A 87 16.04 7.29 8.42
N GLY A 88 15.71 7.27 9.71
CA GLY A 88 15.86 8.37 10.67
C GLY A 88 14.98 8.10 11.88
N GLN A 89 15.09 8.93 12.93
CA GLN A 89 14.23 8.76 14.09
C GLN A 89 12.75 9.02 13.71
N GLY A 90 11.87 8.07 14.05
CA GLY A 90 10.47 8.12 13.64
C GLY A 90 10.24 7.87 12.15
N LYS A 91 11.28 7.51 11.38
CA LYS A 91 11.20 7.26 9.94
C LYS A 91 11.74 5.86 9.59
N SER A 92 11.00 5.18 8.73
CA SER A 92 11.42 3.90 8.16
C SER A 92 11.10 3.82 6.68
N MET A 93 11.84 2.96 5.98
CA MET A 93 11.55 2.57 4.62
C MET A 93 11.09 1.13 4.62
N LEU A 94 9.88 0.90 4.11
CA LEU A 94 9.32 -0.43 3.87
C LEU A 94 9.60 -0.83 2.42
N ILE A 95 10.17 -2.01 2.23
CA ILE A 95 10.42 -2.65 0.94
C ILE A 95 9.60 -3.93 0.92
N VAL A 96 8.73 -4.09 -0.07
CA VAL A 96 7.82 -5.24 -0.14
C VAL A 96 7.96 -5.96 -1.46
N ARG A 97 7.89 -7.29 -1.41
CA ARG A 97 7.80 -8.15 -2.59
C ARG A 97 6.74 -9.21 -2.37
N PHE A 98 5.90 -9.39 -3.38
CA PHE A 98 4.98 -10.51 -3.47
C PHE A 98 5.47 -11.50 -4.53
N GLY A 99 5.29 -12.79 -4.27
CA GLY A 99 5.62 -13.86 -5.19
C GLY A 99 4.54 -14.92 -5.19
N THR A 100 4.28 -15.52 -6.35
CA THR A 100 3.40 -16.70 -6.46
C THR A 100 4.11 -17.79 -7.26
N SER A 101 3.96 -19.05 -6.86
CA SER A 101 4.47 -20.19 -7.65
C SER A 101 3.66 -20.40 -8.93
N LYS A 102 2.37 -20.08 -8.89
CA LYS A 102 1.43 -20.24 -10.01
C LYS A 102 0.57 -19.00 -10.13
N ARG A 103 0.56 -18.41 -11.32
CA ARG A 103 -0.24 -17.22 -11.61
C ARG A 103 -1.50 -17.62 -12.36
N SER A 104 -2.65 -17.11 -11.94
CA SER A 104 -3.93 -17.34 -12.64
C SER A 104 -3.83 -16.84 -14.09
N PRO A 105 -4.34 -17.61 -15.08
CA PRO A 105 -4.40 -17.15 -16.48
C PRO A 105 -5.15 -15.83 -16.65
N VAL A 106 -6.16 -15.57 -15.82
CA VAL A 106 -6.96 -14.32 -15.83
C VAL A 106 -6.09 -13.10 -15.54
N ALA A 107 -4.99 -13.26 -14.79
CA ALA A 107 -4.09 -12.14 -14.50
C ALA A 107 -3.43 -11.57 -15.76
N LYS A 108 -3.38 -12.33 -16.88
CA LYS A 108 -2.87 -11.85 -18.17
C LYS A 108 -3.78 -10.82 -18.85
N LEU A 109 -5.04 -10.69 -18.41
CA LEU A 109 -5.97 -9.68 -18.94
C LEU A 109 -5.67 -8.27 -18.42
N PHE A 110 -4.84 -8.15 -17.39
CA PHE A 110 -4.49 -6.88 -16.77
C PHE A 110 -2.99 -6.63 -16.93
N PRO A 111 -2.58 -5.39 -17.22
CA PRO A 111 -1.17 -5.06 -17.34
C PRO A 111 -0.47 -5.10 -15.97
N GLU A 112 0.83 -5.40 -15.94
CA GLU A 112 1.59 -5.56 -14.70
C GLU A 112 1.57 -4.27 -13.83
N TRP A 113 1.67 -3.09 -14.44
CA TRP A 113 1.57 -1.80 -13.75
C TRP A 113 0.26 -1.64 -12.96
N TYR A 114 -0.84 -2.25 -13.41
CA TYR A 114 -2.12 -2.21 -12.69
C TYR A 114 -2.04 -2.98 -11.37
N PHE A 115 -1.35 -4.12 -11.35
CA PHE A 115 -1.11 -4.87 -10.11
C PHE A 115 -0.18 -4.10 -9.17
N HIS A 116 0.85 -3.44 -9.68
CA HIS A 116 1.73 -2.58 -8.86
C HIS A 116 0.97 -1.39 -8.25
N GLN A 117 0.11 -0.76 -9.04
CA GLN A 117 -0.77 0.33 -8.62
C GLN A 117 -1.70 -0.13 -7.48
N ASN A 118 -2.31 -1.31 -7.63
CA ASN A 118 -3.20 -1.85 -6.62
C ASN A 118 -2.46 -2.24 -5.33
N ALA A 119 -1.28 -2.86 -5.44
CA ALA A 119 -0.43 -3.14 -4.28
C ALA A 119 -0.02 -1.86 -3.54
N SER A 120 0.34 -0.80 -4.28
CA SER A 120 0.67 0.51 -3.68
C SER A 120 -0.50 1.12 -2.92
N LYS A 121 -1.73 0.98 -3.46
CA LYS A 121 -2.96 1.46 -2.84
C LYS A 121 -3.22 0.80 -1.47
N VAL A 122 -3.01 -0.51 -1.36
CA VAL A 122 -3.12 -1.26 -0.09
C VAL A 122 -2.20 -0.63 0.97
N PHE A 123 -0.93 -0.40 0.64
CA PHE A 123 0.01 0.21 1.59
C PHE A 123 -0.32 1.65 1.97
N GLU A 124 -0.87 2.44 1.05
CA GLU A 124 -1.29 3.80 1.38
C GLU A 124 -2.41 3.83 2.42
N GLN A 125 -3.27 2.81 2.43
CA GLN A 125 -4.30 2.67 3.48
C GLN A 125 -3.70 2.35 4.85
N ASP A 126 -2.62 1.57 4.89
CA ASP A 126 -1.92 1.23 6.13
C ASP A 126 -1.17 2.43 6.73
N MET A 127 -0.58 3.28 5.88
CA MET A 127 0.23 4.41 6.34
C MET A 127 -0.51 5.33 7.31
N GLY A 128 -1.81 5.58 7.06
CA GLY A 128 -2.65 6.39 7.96
C GLY A 128 -2.80 5.78 9.36
N PHE A 129 -2.90 4.45 9.44
CA PHE A 129 -2.97 3.74 10.72
C PHE A 129 -1.60 3.69 11.41
N LEU A 130 -0.53 3.40 10.67
CA LEU A 130 0.82 3.32 11.24
C LEU A 130 1.27 4.65 11.84
N SER A 131 0.99 5.76 11.14
CA SER A 131 1.33 7.10 11.64
C SER A 131 0.54 7.45 12.91
N SER A 132 -0.76 7.16 12.95
CA SER A 132 -1.60 7.48 14.12
C SER A 132 -1.29 6.58 15.32
N GLN A 133 -1.01 5.30 15.10
CA GLN A 133 -0.56 4.39 16.16
C GLN A 133 0.78 4.81 16.75
N ASN A 134 1.73 5.24 15.92
CA ASN A 134 3.02 5.76 16.39
C ASN A 134 2.84 7.04 17.23
N GLU A 135 1.95 7.95 16.82
CA GLU A 135 1.62 9.15 17.59
C GLU A 135 1.07 8.78 18.98
N ILE A 136 0.15 7.82 19.06
CA ILE A 136 -0.41 7.35 20.33
C ILE A 136 0.69 6.79 21.24
N LEU A 137 1.60 5.96 20.70
CA LEU A 137 2.72 5.40 21.47
C LEU A 137 3.62 6.51 22.04
N MET A 138 3.97 7.51 21.21
CA MET A 138 4.84 8.61 21.61
C MET A 138 4.17 9.60 22.57
N LYS A 139 2.85 9.75 22.51
CA LYS A 139 2.07 10.59 23.42
C LYS A 139 1.85 9.91 24.77
N ALA A 140 1.46 8.64 24.75
CA ALA A 140 1.11 7.92 25.96
C ALA A 140 2.34 7.49 26.77
N LYS A 141 3.46 7.14 26.09
CA LYS A 141 4.74 6.79 26.72
C LYS A 141 4.62 5.69 27.77
N VAL A 142 3.74 4.72 27.54
CA VAL A 142 3.55 3.54 28.39
C VAL A 142 3.76 2.25 27.59
N PRO A 143 4.08 1.13 28.25
CA PRO A 143 4.13 -0.18 27.60
C PRO A 143 2.82 -0.54 26.90
N THR A 144 2.89 -1.35 25.84
CA THR A 144 1.69 -1.57 25.01
C THR A 144 0.58 -2.34 25.71
N LYS A 145 0.87 -3.10 26.78
CA LYS A 145 -0.16 -3.78 27.58
C LYS A 145 -1.15 -2.83 28.26
N GLU A 146 -0.76 -1.57 28.46
CA GLU A 146 -1.61 -0.55 29.09
C GLU A 146 -2.47 0.21 28.07
N LEU A 147 -2.14 0.09 26.78
CA LEU A 147 -2.82 0.82 25.70
C LEU A 147 -3.97 0.05 25.07
N TYR A 148 -3.85 -1.27 24.99
CA TYR A 148 -4.85 -2.11 24.34
C TYR A 148 -4.81 -3.55 24.85
N ILE A 149 -5.92 -4.25 24.66
CA ILE A 149 -6.07 -5.66 25.01
C ILE A 149 -5.56 -6.51 23.84
N ASN A 150 -4.66 -7.45 24.10
CA ASN A 150 -4.17 -8.40 23.09
C ASN A 150 -5.11 -9.62 23.02
N LEU A 151 -5.98 -9.66 22.01
CA LEU A 151 -6.85 -10.80 21.76
C LEU A 151 -6.05 -11.93 21.10
N LYS A 152 -6.09 -13.14 21.69
CA LYS A 152 -5.41 -14.32 21.10
C LYS A 152 -5.91 -14.64 19.69
N SER A 153 -7.16 -14.31 19.40
CA SER A 153 -7.82 -14.54 18.11
C SER A 153 -7.51 -13.49 17.04
N SER A 154 -6.74 -12.43 17.34
CA SER A 154 -6.41 -11.37 16.37
C SER A 154 -4.97 -10.89 16.48
N ASP A 155 -4.49 -10.67 17.70
CA ASP A 155 -3.28 -9.90 17.99
C ASP A 155 -2.05 -10.76 18.28
N THR A 156 -2.13 -12.09 18.11
CA THR A 156 -1.05 -13.01 18.55
C THR A 156 0.31 -12.61 18.01
N TRP A 157 0.46 -12.35 16.71
CA TRP A 157 1.75 -11.95 16.14
C TRP A 157 2.22 -10.56 16.59
N VAL A 158 1.29 -9.61 16.80
CA VAL A 158 1.61 -8.29 17.34
C VAL A 158 2.12 -8.44 18.78
N ALA A 159 1.46 -9.27 19.58
CA ALA A 159 1.86 -9.57 20.95
C ALA A 159 3.23 -10.26 21.01
N GLU A 160 3.50 -11.24 20.13
CA GLU A 160 4.82 -11.88 20.04
C GLU A 160 5.92 -10.88 19.66
N TYR A 161 5.66 -9.95 18.73
CA TYR A 161 6.60 -8.88 18.41
C TYR A 161 6.90 -7.95 19.60
N ARG A 162 5.86 -7.54 20.35
CA ARG A 162 6.04 -6.68 21.53
C ARG A 162 6.77 -7.39 22.68
N LYS A 163 6.53 -8.68 22.87
CA LYS A 163 7.28 -9.51 23.84
C LYS A 163 8.73 -9.74 23.39
N TRP A 164 8.97 -9.93 22.10
CA TRP A 164 10.32 -10.01 21.56
C TRP A 164 11.09 -8.71 21.78
N MET A 165 10.43 -7.55 21.61
CA MET A 165 11.01 -6.24 21.96
C MET A 165 11.35 -6.11 23.45
N ASP A 166 10.53 -6.63 24.37
CA ASP A 166 10.91 -6.67 25.80
C ASP A 166 12.21 -7.47 26.02
N LYS A 167 12.40 -8.56 25.27
CA LYS A 167 13.53 -9.46 25.42
C LYS A 167 14.84 -8.87 24.89
N VAL A 168 14.82 -8.31 23.68
CA VAL A 168 16.05 -7.91 22.96
C VAL A 168 16.15 -6.43 22.62
N GLY A 169 15.13 -5.63 22.96
CA GLY A 169 15.06 -4.20 22.60
C GLY A 169 16.10 -3.32 23.29
N HIS A 170 16.76 -3.78 24.35
CA HIS A 170 17.77 -3.03 25.09
C HIS A 170 18.99 -2.63 24.24
N GLY A 171 19.25 -3.32 23.11
CA GLY A 171 20.28 -2.93 22.14
C GLY A 171 19.82 -1.91 21.08
N MET A 172 18.56 -1.46 21.13
CA MET A 172 17.98 -0.52 20.15
C MET A 172 17.98 0.92 20.69
N PRO A 173 18.06 1.94 19.82
CA PRO A 173 18.02 3.35 20.25
C PRO A 173 16.77 3.71 21.06
N TYR A 174 15.63 3.10 20.72
CA TYR A 174 14.37 3.18 21.45
C TYR A 174 13.48 2.01 21.02
N TYR A 175 12.54 1.61 21.89
CA TYR A 175 11.57 0.56 21.56
C TYR A 175 10.33 0.66 22.45
N PHE A 176 9.23 0.09 21.95
CA PHE A 176 7.99 -0.12 22.73
C PHE A 176 7.71 -1.62 22.78
N GLY A 177 7.94 -2.24 23.93
CA GLY A 177 7.64 -3.63 24.22
C GLY A 177 6.29 -3.80 24.89
N HIS A 178 5.98 -5.04 25.28
CA HIS A 178 4.71 -5.36 25.92
C HIS A 178 4.69 -4.88 27.38
N ASN A 179 5.79 -5.06 28.11
CA ASN A 179 5.95 -4.67 29.50
C ASN A 179 6.95 -3.53 29.71
N THR A 180 7.86 -3.32 28.76
CA THR A 180 8.97 -2.37 28.88
C THR A 180 8.98 -1.39 27.71
N ILE A 181 9.58 -0.24 27.94
CA ILE A 181 9.83 0.77 26.90
C ILE A 181 11.23 1.33 27.07
N SER A 182 11.82 1.75 25.96
CA SER A 182 12.97 2.66 25.93
C SER A 182 12.57 3.82 25.05
N LEU A 183 12.56 5.03 25.58
CA LEU A 183 12.16 6.23 24.84
C LEU A 183 13.36 6.83 24.10
N PRO A 184 13.16 7.44 22.92
CA PRO A 184 14.23 8.14 22.25
C PRO A 184 14.68 9.34 23.09
N GLN A 185 15.98 9.64 23.08
CA GLN A 185 16.56 10.77 23.79
C GLN A 185 16.08 12.10 23.21
N GLU A 186 16.09 12.19 21.88
CA GLU A 186 15.59 13.35 21.15
C GLU A 186 14.14 13.12 20.70
N PRO A 187 13.36 14.16 20.36
CA PRO A 187 12.11 14.00 19.63
C PRO A 187 12.38 13.60 18.18
N ALA A 188 11.43 12.91 17.53
CA ALA A 188 11.55 12.65 16.10
C ALA A 188 11.59 14.00 15.35
N VAL A 189 12.47 14.14 14.36
CA VAL A 189 12.53 15.35 13.52
C VAL A 189 11.16 15.56 12.90
N VAL A 190 10.43 16.57 13.38
CA VAL A 190 9.08 16.91 12.93
C VAL A 190 9.18 17.49 11.52
N GLU A 191 9.01 16.66 10.50
CA GLU A 191 8.80 17.16 9.13
C GLU A 191 7.36 17.63 8.99
N HIS A 192 7.18 18.96 8.83
CA HIS A 192 6.06 19.78 8.32
C HIS A 192 4.57 19.37 8.42
N ALA A 193 4.23 18.21 8.95
CA ALA A 193 2.88 17.69 9.01
C ALA A 193 2.73 16.83 10.28
N PRO A 194 2.24 17.41 11.38
CA PRO A 194 1.83 16.64 12.55
C PRO A 194 0.92 15.47 12.13
N ALA A 195 1.06 14.34 12.82
CA ALA A 195 0.20 13.19 12.59
C ALA A 195 -1.30 13.56 12.72
N GLY A 196 -2.16 12.82 12.00
CA GLY A 196 -3.59 13.16 11.86
C GLY A 196 -3.91 13.80 10.51
N LEU A 197 -4.82 14.80 10.51
CA LEU A 197 -5.34 15.41 9.28
C LEU A 197 -4.23 16.06 8.42
N VAL A 198 -3.20 16.62 9.04
CA VAL A 198 -2.10 17.29 8.31
C VAL A 198 -1.19 16.26 7.65
N ALA A 199 -0.85 15.16 8.34
CA ALA A 199 -0.11 14.05 7.74
C ALA A 199 -0.92 13.33 6.65
N SER A 200 -2.24 13.16 6.83
CA SER A 200 -3.09 12.56 5.80
C SER A 200 -3.24 13.47 4.58
N ILE A 201 -3.45 14.78 4.75
CA ILE A 201 -3.45 15.79 3.67
C ILE A 201 -2.09 15.84 2.98
N SER A 202 -0.99 15.89 3.74
CA SER A 202 0.36 15.92 3.18
C SER A 202 0.69 14.64 2.43
N ALA A 203 0.28 13.48 2.94
CA ALA A 203 0.44 12.20 2.25
C ALA A 203 -0.55 12.03 1.09
N SER A 204 -1.58 12.86 0.94
CA SER A 204 -2.63 12.65 -0.06
C SER A 204 -2.63 13.64 -1.21
N LEU A 205 -2.10 14.85 -0.99
CA LEU A 205 -1.96 15.80 -2.06
C LEU A 205 -0.99 15.22 -3.09
N PRO A 206 -1.36 15.12 -4.39
CA PRO A 206 -0.33 15.16 -5.41
C PRO A 206 0.39 16.45 -5.13
N ALA A 207 1.65 16.34 -4.73
CA ALA A 207 2.49 17.49 -4.61
C ALA A 207 2.55 18.02 -6.04
N LYS A 208 1.68 18.95 -6.42
CA LYS A 208 1.80 19.63 -7.71
C LYS A 208 3.10 20.38 -7.58
N GLY A 209 4.06 20.01 -8.40
CA GLY A 209 5.29 20.79 -8.47
C GLY A 209 4.93 22.23 -8.84
N GLY A 210 5.84 23.16 -8.55
CA GLY A 210 5.74 24.53 -9.06
C GLY A 210 5.60 24.53 -10.59
N ILE A 211 5.26 25.68 -11.16
CA ILE A 211 5.07 25.86 -12.61
C ILE A 211 6.25 25.23 -13.37
N GLY A 212 5.97 24.21 -14.19
CA GLY A 212 6.98 23.47 -14.98
C GLY A 212 7.46 22.15 -14.37
N SER A 213 7.10 21.81 -13.13
CA SER A 213 7.41 20.52 -12.48
C SER A 213 6.14 19.72 -12.21
N MET A 214 6.09 18.46 -12.65
CA MET A 214 4.89 17.64 -12.54
C MET A 214 4.59 17.19 -11.10
N HIS A 215 5.64 17.03 -10.29
CA HIS A 215 5.56 16.56 -8.91
C HIS A 215 6.48 17.37 -7.99
N ALA A 216 5.98 17.91 -6.88
CA ALA A 216 6.78 18.47 -5.80
C ALA A 216 7.42 17.31 -5.00
N PRO A 217 8.60 17.49 -4.40
CA PRO A 217 9.36 16.42 -3.75
C PRO A 217 8.71 16.01 -2.42
N ASN A 218 7.57 15.33 -2.50
CA ASN A 218 6.98 14.61 -1.39
C ASN A 218 7.36 13.14 -1.52
N LEU A 219 8.36 12.71 -0.75
CA LEU A 219 8.85 11.33 -0.75
C LEU A 219 7.77 10.31 -0.32
N ALA A 220 6.67 10.75 0.30
CA ALA A 220 5.54 9.89 0.67
C ALA A 220 4.56 9.66 -0.50
N ASN A 221 4.67 10.42 -1.60
CA ASN A 221 3.84 10.22 -2.78
C ASN A 221 4.27 8.96 -3.55
N ARG A 222 3.30 8.22 -4.09
CA ARG A 222 3.45 6.99 -4.88
C ARG A 222 4.44 7.13 -6.02
N TYR A 223 4.46 8.30 -6.66
CA TYR A 223 5.42 8.59 -7.71
C TYR A 223 6.85 8.39 -7.22
N PHE A 224 7.22 9.01 -6.09
CA PHE A 224 8.54 8.89 -5.49
C PHE A 224 8.78 7.54 -4.82
N ARG A 225 7.75 6.93 -4.22
CA ARG A 225 7.88 5.62 -3.55
C ARG A 225 8.03 4.46 -4.52
N HIS A 226 7.48 4.57 -5.73
CA HIS A 226 7.38 3.45 -6.65
C HIS A 226 7.66 3.82 -8.10
N VAL A 227 6.92 4.77 -8.68
CA VAL A 227 6.94 5.01 -10.14
C VAL A 227 8.33 5.37 -10.65
N ILE A 228 9.08 6.24 -9.95
CA ILE A 228 10.44 6.62 -10.37
C ILE A 228 11.44 5.47 -10.36
N HIS A 229 11.19 4.44 -9.55
CA HIS A 229 12.07 3.29 -9.37
C HIS A 229 11.66 2.11 -10.27
N CYS A 230 10.37 2.01 -10.61
CA CYS A 230 9.85 0.95 -11.46
C CYS A 230 9.92 1.35 -12.95
N LYS A 231 10.77 0.67 -13.73
CA LYS A 231 10.91 0.90 -15.18
C LYS A 231 9.57 0.75 -15.92
N GLU A 232 8.75 -0.20 -15.50
CA GLU A 232 7.47 -0.46 -16.15
C GLU A 232 6.47 0.68 -15.87
N CYS A 233 6.22 1.01 -14.60
CA CYS A 233 5.28 2.08 -14.24
C CYS A 233 5.72 3.46 -14.74
N SER A 234 7.02 3.78 -14.66
CA SER A 234 7.53 5.03 -15.26
C SER A 234 7.38 5.06 -16.79
N GLY A 235 7.61 3.93 -17.47
CA GLY A 235 7.38 3.81 -18.91
C GLY A 235 5.92 4.04 -19.29
N VAL A 236 5.00 3.46 -18.53
CA VAL A 236 3.55 3.62 -18.71
C VAL A 236 3.11 5.07 -18.50
N VAL A 237 3.59 5.73 -17.45
CA VAL A 237 3.29 7.15 -17.20
C VAL A 237 3.79 8.02 -18.37
N LYS A 238 5.02 7.82 -18.84
CA LYS A 238 5.57 8.54 -20.00
C LYS A 238 4.75 8.30 -21.28
N ALA A 239 4.30 7.07 -21.51
CA ALA A 239 3.47 6.72 -22.65
C ALA A 239 2.12 7.45 -22.59
N PHE A 240 1.43 7.41 -21.45
CA PHE A 240 0.17 8.14 -21.26
C PHE A 240 0.34 9.66 -21.35
N GLU A 241 1.45 10.22 -20.88
CA GLU A 241 1.74 11.64 -21.07
C GLU A 241 1.90 12.02 -22.54
N THR A 242 2.58 11.17 -23.31
CA THR A 242 2.78 11.37 -24.75
C THR A 242 1.44 11.32 -25.48
N TRP A 243 0.62 10.29 -25.21
CA TRP A 243 -0.73 10.16 -25.77
C TRP A 243 -1.65 11.31 -25.36
N LYS A 244 -1.59 11.74 -24.09
CA LYS A 244 -2.35 12.90 -23.60
C LYS A 244 -2.05 14.14 -24.44
N LYS A 245 -0.76 14.43 -24.70
CA LYS A 245 -0.36 15.59 -25.51
C LYS A 245 -0.81 15.45 -26.97
N ALA A 246 -0.62 14.28 -27.57
CA ALA A 246 -1.04 14.02 -28.95
C ALA A 246 -2.56 14.18 -29.13
N LEU A 247 -3.36 13.58 -28.24
CA LEU A 247 -4.83 13.68 -28.28
C LEU A 247 -5.32 15.11 -28.05
N ALA A 248 -4.68 15.87 -27.16
CA ALA A 248 -5.00 17.29 -26.98
C ALA A 248 -4.72 18.11 -28.25
N ALA A 249 -3.59 17.86 -28.92
CA ALA A 249 -3.25 18.53 -30.18
C ALA A 249 -4.23 18.18 -31.29
N ILE A 250 -4.58 16.90 -31.46
CA ILE A 250 -5.56 16.45 -32.45
C ILE A 250 -6.94 17.06 -32.17
N ALA A 251 -7.39 17.05 -30.91
CA ALA A 251 -8.66 17.67 -30.53
C ALA A 251 -8.71 19.16 -30.86
N LEU A 252 -7.62 19.90 -30.62
CA LEU A 252 -7.52 21.32 -30.95
C LEU A 252 -7.60 21.55 -32.47
N VAL A 253 -6.84 20.78 -33.25
CA VAL A 253 -6.84 20.87 -34.71
C VAL A 253 -8.21 20.51 -35.28
N SER A 254 -8.81 19.38 -34.87
CA SER A 254 -10.13 18.95 -35.33
C SER A 254 -11.22 19.96 -34.99
N THR A 255 -11.16 20.59 -33.80
CA THR A 255 -12.10 21.65 -33.41
C THR A 255 -11.96 22.88 -34.28
N THR A 256 -10.72 23.29 -34.55
CA THR A 256 -10.42 24.44 -35.43
C THR A 256 -10.94 24.19 -36.85
N LEU A 257 -10.69 23.00 -37.40
CA LEU A 257 -11.20 22.61 -38.71
C LEU A 257 -12.74 22.52 -38.73
N ALA A 258 -13.37 22.07 -37.64
CA ALA A 258 -14.84 22.00 -37.55
C ALA A 258 -15.50 23.38 -37.57
N ILE A 259 -14.83 24.41 -37.05
CA ILE A 259 -15.29 25.80 -37.11
C ILE A 259 -15.22 26.33 -38.55
N LEU A 260 -14.16 25.99 -39.29
CA LEU A 260 -13.93 26.43 -40.67
C LEU A 260 -14.71 25.62 -41.72
N ALA A 261 -15.16 24.41 -41.39
CA ALA A 261 -15.85 23.52 -42.31
C ALA A 261 -17.24 24.06 -42.70
N THR A 262 -17.48 24.18 -44.00
CA THR A 262 -18.74 24.63 -44.59
C THR A 262 -19.76 23.50 -44.75
N GLY A 263 -19.30 22.25 -44.92
CA GLY A 263 -20.16 21.08 -45.07
C GLY A 263 -20.62 20.49 -43.73
N ARG A 264 -21.93 20.32 -43.54
CA ARG A 264 -22.54 19.76 -42.31
C ARG A 264 -21.98 18.38 -41.95
N GLN A 265 -21.72 17.53 -42.95
CA GLN A 265 -21.16 16.18 -42.75
C GLN A 265 -19.72 16.22 -42.23
N TRP A 266 -18.86 17.04 -42.84
CA TRP A 266 -17.46 17.24 -42.40
C TRP A 266 -17.39 17.84 -41.00
N LYS A 267 -18.26 18.82 -40.71
CA LYS A 267 -18.37 19.40 -39.38
C LYS A 267 -18.75 18.35 -38.33
N ALA A 268 -19.74 17.49 -38.63
CA ALA A 268 -20.14 16.42 -37.73
C ALA A 268 -19.00 15.42 -37.48
N LEU A 269 -18.31 14.97 -38.53
CA LEU A 269 -17.18 14.04 -38.41
C LEU A 269 -16.03 14.61 -37.54
N LEU A 270 -15.68 15.88 -37.76
CA LEU A 270 -14.62 16.55 -36.99
C LEU A 270 -15.00 16.72 -35.51
N LEU A 271 -16.27 17.07 -35.22
CA LEU A 271 -16.75 17.16 -33.84
C LEU A 271 -16.76 15.80 -33.13
N VAL A 272 -17.14 14.73 -33.83
CA VAL A 272 -17.05 13.36 -33.29
C VAL A 272 -15.60 12.98 -33.00
N SER A 273 -14.67 13.28 -33.93
CA SER A 273 -13.23 13.08 -33.73
C SER A 273 -12.71 13.84 -32.50
N THR A 274 -13.08 15.12 -32.35
CA THR A 274 -12.74 15.92 -31.16
C THR A 274 -13.27 15.26 -29.89
N ALA A 275 -14.53 14.82 -29.86
CA ALA A 275 -15.13 14.19 -28.68
C ALA A 275 -14.40 12.90 -28.29
N LEU A 276 -14.02 12.06 -29.27
CA LEU A 276 -13.23 10.86 -29.03
C LEU A 276 -11.83 11.20 -28.49
N CYS A 277 -11.16 12.21 -29.06
CA CYS A 277 -9.84 12.64 -28.61
C CYS A 277 -9.87 13.21 -27.19
N LEU A 278 -10.88 14.03 -26.85
CA LEU A 278 -11.07 14.55 -25.49
C LEU A 278 -11.37 13.44 -24.49
N SER A 279 -12.15 12.44 -24.89
CA SER A 279 -12.40 11.25 -24.06
C SER A 279 -11.10 10.47 -23.80
N GLY A 280 -10.28 10.27 -24.84
CA GLY A 280 -8.96 9.65 -24.70
C GLY A 280 -7.99 10.49 -23.85
N TYR A 281 -8.02 11.83 -23.97
CA TYR A 281 -7.25 12.75 -23.13
C TYR A 281 -7.62 12.61 -21.66
N TYR A 282 -8.91 12.55 -21.35
CA TYR A 282 -9.41 12.35 -19.99
C TYR A 282 -8.99 10.99 -19.45
N PHE A 283 -9.06 9.94 -20.27
CA PHE A 283 -8.58 8.61 -19.91
C PHE A 283 -7.07 8.61 -19.59
N CYS A 284 -6.24 9.19 -20.45
CA CYS A 284 -4.79 9.30 -20.21
C CYS A 284 -4.49 10.08 -18.92
N THR A 285 -5.20 11.18 -18.69
CA THR A 285 -5.08 11.98 -17.46
C THR A 285 -5.43 11.16 -16.22
N SER A 286 -6.52 10.38 -16.30
CA SER A 286 -6.95 9.50 -15.22
C SER A 286 -5.94 8.39 -14.96
N ALA A 287 -5.37 7.78 -16.01
CA ALA A 287 -4.36 6.74 -15.90
C ALA A 287 -3.04 7.25 -15.29
N ILE A 288 -2.60 8.46 -15.66
CA ILE A 288 -1.46 9.14 -15.01
C ILE A 288 -1.77 9.34 -13.54
N SER A 289 -2.92 9.96 -13.23
CA SER A 289 -3.34 10.24 -11.87
C SER A 289 -3.37 8.97 -11.00
N LEU A 290 -3.90 7.88 -11.54
CA LEU A 290 -3.98 6.59 -10.87
C LEU A 290 -2.60 6.03 -10.45
N ASN A 291 -1.56 6.36 -11.20
CA ASN A 291 -0.18 5.93 -10.94
C ASN A 291 0.62 6.94 -10.10
N THR A 292 0.30 8.23 -10.16
CA THR A 292 1.12 9.30 -9.55
C THR A 292 0.48 9.99 -8.34
N THR A 293 -0.78 9.69 -8.04
CA THR A 293 -1.49 10.26 -6.89
C THR A 293 -1.75 9.20 -5.83
N ASN A 294 -1.66 9.60 -4.57
CA ASN A 294 -1.94 8.71 -3.46
C ASN A 294 -3.45 8.49 -3.34
N PHE A 295 -3.82 7.27 -3.04
CA PHE A 295 -5.17 6.92 -2.67
C PHE A 295 -5.48 7.49 -1.30
N ILE A 296 -6.56 8.25 -1.23
CA ILE A 296 -7.09 8.79 0.01
C ILE A 296 -8.33 7.98 0.34
N ARG A 297 -8.35 7.33 1.51
CA ARG A 297 -9.59 6.73 1.98
C ARG A 297 -10.56 7.85 2.35
N THR A 298 -11.64 7.97 1.59
CA THR A 298 -12.77 8.82 1.98
C THR A 298 -13.49 8.17 3.14
N HIS A 299 -13.20 8.61 4.37
CA HIS A 299 -14.00 8.21 5.53
C HIS A 299 -15.39 8.83 5.37
N ARG A 300 -16.45 8.02 5.44
CA ARG A 300 -17.79 8.56 5.69
C ARG A 300 -17.72 9.30 7.02
N ARG A 301 -17.88 10.62 7.00
CA ARG A 301 -18.19 11.36 8.22
C ARG A 301 -19.53 10.82 8.69
N LEU A 302 -19.54 10.19 9.86
CA LEU A 302 -20.77 9.94 10.61
C LEU A 302 -21.28 11.29 11.12
#